data_AF-A0A2Z6IBQ2-F1
#
_entry.id   AF-A0A2Z6IBQ2-F1
#
_cell.length_a   1.000
_cell.length_b   1.000
_cell.length_c   1.000
_cell.angle_alpha   90.00
_cell.angle_beta   90.00
_cell.angle_gamma   90.00
#
_symmetry.space_group_name_H-M   'P 1'
#
loop_
_entity.id
_entity.type
_entity.pdbx_description
1 polymer ?
#
loop_
_entity_poly.entity_id
_entity_poly.type
_entity_poly.pdbx_seq_one_letter_code
_entity_poly.pdbx_strand_id
1 'polypeptide(L)'
;MNRTSPIELVWVAVLGFALFVSALSLVDLHYRTRQVFVAHERELDTARKLQDDQAELQMKVRRASLPGSIVAGARELGLKGATGDNTVTLVRAKDGTVALSEETKARIAAEAAAQAERRAKLEAQRAKRQRRAKS
;
A
#
# COMPACT_ATOMS: atom_id res chain seq x y z
N MET A 1 31.42 26.46 -78.94
CA MET A 1 31.67 25.53 -77.81
C MET A 1 32.45 26.31 -76.76
N ASN A 2 31.79 26.77 -75.70
CA ASN A 2 32.43 27.58 -74.67
C ASN A 2 33.46 26.72 -73.93
N ARG A 3 34.73 27.15 -73.92
CA ARG A 3 35.78 26.46 -73.17
C ARG A 3 35.55 26.72 -71.69
N THR A 4 35.23 25.68 -70.94
CA THR A 4 35.13 25.76 -69.48
C THR A 4 36.49 26.10 -68.89
N SER A 5 36.50 27.03 -67.93
CA SER A 5 37.74 27.45 -67.28
C SER A 5 38.19 26.39 -66.27
N PRO A 6 39.51 26.16 -66.09
CA PRO A 6 40.00 25.22 -65.07
C PRO A 6 39.51 25.57 -63.66
N ILE A 7 39.24 26.84 -63.37
CA ILE A 7 38.69 27.27 -62.08
C ILE A 7 37.24 26.77 -61.86
N GLU A 8 36.43 26.71 -62.93
CA GLU A 8 35.05 26.24 -62.86
C GLU A 8 35.01 24.75 -62.58
N LEU A 9 35.93 23.98 -63.18
CA LEU A 9 36.09 22.56 -62.91
C LEU A 9 36.47 22.29 -61.44
N VAL A 10 37.35 23.11 -60.87
CA VAL A 10 37.70 23.02 -59.43
C VAL A 10 36.48 23.29 -58.56
N TRP A 11 35.71 24.34 -58.85
CA TRP A 11 34.49 24.64 -58.09
C TRP A 11 33.44 23.55 -58.18
N VAL A 12 33.23 22.98 -59.37
CA VAL A 12 32.32 21.85 -59.57
C VAL A 12 32.79 20.63 -58.79
N ALA A 13 34.10 20.33 -58.79
CA ALA A 13 34.64 19.22 -58.01
C ALA A 13 34.46 19.43 -56.50
N VAL A 14 34.70 20.64 -56.00
CA VAL A 14 34.49 20.99 -54.59
C VAL A 14 33.02 20.89 -54.19
N LEU A 15 32.10 21.45 -54.99
CA LEU A 15 30.67 21.35 -54.73
C LEU A 15 30.19 19.88 -54.78
N GLY A 16 30.66 19.13 -55.78
CA GLY A 16 30.32 17.71 -55.91
C GLY A 16 30.80 16.91 -54.69
N PHE A 17 32.02 17.17 -54.23
CA PHE A 17 32.55 16.52 -53.04
C PHE A 17 31.80 16.91 -51.77
N ALA A 18 31.52 18.21 -51.57
CA ALA A 18 30.75 18.69 -50.43
C ALA A 18 29.34 18.06 -50.40
N LEU A 19 28.68 17.98 -51.56
CA LEU A 19 27.37 17.37 -51.69
C LEU A 19 27.41 15.86 -51.41
N PHE A 20 28.47 15.18 -51.86
CA PHE A 20 28.70 13.77 -51.57
C PHE A 20 28.89 13.50 -50.07
N VAL A 21 29.74 14.27 -49.40
CA VAL A 21 29.93 14.16 -47.94
C VAL A 21 28.65 14.47 -47.17
N SER A 22 27.89 15.47 -47.61
CA SER A 22 26.59 15.79 -47.01
C SER A 22 25.59 14.64 -47.16
N ALA A 23 25.57 13.98 -48.32
CA ALA A 23 24.69 12.82 -48.54
C ALA A 23 25.04 11.65 -47.60
N LEU A 24 26.34 11.33 -47.47
CA LEU A 24 26.79 10.30 -46.53
C LEU A 24 26.42 10.65 -45.08
N SER A 25 26.63 11.90 -44.68
CA SER A 25 26.29 12.39 -43.33
C SER A 25 24.80 12.29 -43.04
N LEU A 26 23.95 12.58 -44.03
CA LEU A 26 22.50 12.46 -43.90
C LEU A 26 22.06 11.01 -43.70
N VAL A 27 22.66 10.07 -44.43
CA VAL A 27 22.37 8.63 -44.26
C VAL A 27 22.81 8.13 -42.89
N ASP A 28 24.00 8.53 -42.43
CA ASP A 28 24.49 8.18 -41.09
C ASP A 28 23.56 8.74 -40.01
N LEU A 29 23.14 10.00 -40.13
CA LEU A 29 22.22 10.63 -39.20
C LEU A 29 20.86 9.92 -39.18
N HIS A 30 20.32 9.55 -40.35
CA HIS A 30 19.06 8.81 -40.45
C HIS A 30 19.17 7.43 -39.79
N TYR A 31 20.29 6.75 -40.00
CA TYR A 31 20.54 5.44 -39.39
C TYR A 31 20.66 5.54 -37.87
N ARG A 32 21.45 6.49 -37.36
CA ARG A 32 21.56 6.77 -35.92
C ARG A 32 20.22 7.13 -35.31
N THR A 33 19.42 7.96 -35.97
CA THR A 33 18.10 8.36 -35.48
C THR A 33 17.18 7.15 -35.31
N ARG A 34 17.17 6.23 -36.29
CA ARG A 34 16.39 4.97 -36.18
C ARG A 34 16.88 4.10 -35.03
N GLN A 35 18.19 3.96 -34.84
CA GLN A 35 18.73 3.18 -33.73
C GLN A 35 18.37 3.77 -32.37
N VAL A 36 18.52 5.08 -32.21
CA VAL A 36 18.20 5.79 -30.96
C VAL A 36 16.71 5.67 -30.66
N PHE A 37 15.83 5.80 -31.66
CA PHE A 37 14.39 5.64 -31.47
C PHE A 37 14.04 4.22 -31.00
N VAL A 38 14.62 3.18 -31.61
CA VAL A 38 14.38 1.79 -31.19
C VAL A 38 14.92 1.52 -29.79
N ALA A 39 16.09 2.06 -29.45
CA ALA A 39 16.64 1.93 -28.10
C ALA A 39 15.72 2.62 -27.08
N HIS A 40 15.25 3.83 -27.39
CA HIS A 40 14.34 4.58 -26.54
C HIS A 40 12.99 3.89 -26.35
N GLU A 41 12.40 3.34 -27.40
CA GLU A 41 11.15 2.56 -27.31
C GLU A 41 11.34 1.33 -26.41
N ARG A 42 12.47 0.62 -26.51
CA ARG A 42 12.77 -0.52 -25.61
C ARG A 42 12.89 -0.09 -24.15
N GLU A 43 13.51 1.06 -23.89
CA GLU A 43 13.60 1.63 -22.54
C GLU A 43 12.22 2.03 -22.00
N LEU A 44 11.39 2.67 -22.83
CA LEU A 44 10.01 3.03 -22.47
C LEU A 44 9.15 1.80 -22.17
N ASP A 45 9.24 0.75 -22.99
CA ASP A 45 8.51 -0.50 -22.75
C ASP A 45 8.95 -1.17 -21.45
N THR A 46 10.25 -1.13 -21.15
CA THR A 46 10.78 -1.66 -19.89
C THR A 46 10.30 -0.82 -18.70
N ALA A 47 10.29 0.51 -18.83
CA ALA A 47 9.80 1.41 -17.79
C ALA A 47 8.31 1.18 -17.50
N ARG A 48 7.47 0.99 -18.52
CA ARG A 48 6.04 0.66 -18.35
C ARG A 48 5.86 -0.64 -17.58
N LYS A 49 6.57 -1.70 -17.96
CA LYS A 49 6.52 -2.99 -17.25
C LYS A 49 6.92 -2.85 -15.78
N LEU A 50 7.99 -2.10 -15.50
CA LEU A 50 8.44 -1.86 -14.14
C LEU A 50 7.39 -1.07 -13.32
N GLN A 51 6.68 -0.11 -13.94
CA GLN A 51 5.59 0.61 -13.28
C GLN A 51 4.40 -0.30 -12.95
N ASP A 52 4.04 -1.19 -13.88
CA ASP A 52 2.98 -2.18 -13.65
C ASP A 52 3.36 -3.17 -12.54
N ASP A 53 4.59 -3.70 -12.57
CA ASP A 53 5.13 -4.58 -11.52
C ASP A 53 5.14 -3.87 -10.15
N GLN A 54 5.52 -2.60 -10.11
CA GLN A 54 5.49 -1.79 -8.90
C GLN A 54 4.06 -1.64 -8.37
N ALA A 55 3.09 -1.37 -9.23
CA ALA A 55 1.69 -1.25 -8.84
C ALA A 55 1.16 -2.59 -8.29
N GLU A 56 1.51 -3.71 -8.93
CA GLU A 56 1.16 -5.05 -8.47
C GLU A 56 1.79 -5.36 -7.10
N LEU A 57 3.07 -5.05 -6.93
CA LEU A 57 3.77 -5.22 -5.65
C LEU A 57 3.14 -4.37 -4.55
N GLN A 58 2.77 -3.12 -4.83
CA GLN A 58 2.06 -2.28 -3.86
C GLN A 58 0.71 -2.87 -3.47
N MET A 59 -0.05 -3.43 -4.42
CA MET A 59 -1.31 -4.12 -4.12
C MET A 59 -1.08 -5.36 -3.23
N LYS A 60 -0.05 -6.17 -3.53
CA LYS A 60 0.33 -7.33 -2.70
C LYS A 60 0.75 -6.93 -1.30
N VAL A 61 1.57 -5.89 -1.16
CA VAL A 61 2.00 -5.35 0.14
C VAL A 61 0.79 -4.85 0.93
N ARG A 62 -0.09 -4.06 0.32
CA ARG A 62 -1.32 -3.59 0.97
C ARG A 62 -2.20 -4.75 1.43
N ARG A 63 -2.36 -5.78 0.58
CA ARG A 63 -3.13 -6.97 0.93
C ARG A 63 -2.49 -7.76 2.07
N ALA A 64 -1.17 -7.90 2.07
CA ALA A 64 -0.43 -8.56 3.14
C ALA A 64 -0.45 -7.74 4.45
N SER A 65 -0.49 -6.41 4.36
CA SER A 65 -0.56 -5.52 5.52
C SER A 65 -1.96 -5.33 6.07
N LEU A 66 -3.03 -5.62 5.30
CA LEU A 66 -4.43 -5.45 5.73
C LEU A 66 -4.71 -6.05 7.12
N PRO A 67 -4.32 -7.30 7.44
CA PRO A 67 -4.53 -7.85 8.78
C PRO A 67 -3.81 -7.04 9.86
N GLY A 68 -2.57 -6.62 9.60
CA GLY A 68 -1.78 -5.81 10.53
C GLY A 68 -2.36 -4.40 10.73
N SER A 69 -2.81 -3.74 9.66
CA SER A 69 -3.42 -2.41 9.73
C SER A 69 -4.80 -2.43 10.39
N ILE A 70 -5.59 -3.49 10.18
CA ILE A 70 -6.88 -3.67 10.86
C ILE A 70 -6.67 -3.88 12.36
N VAL A 71 -5.69 -4.70 12.76
CA VAL A 71 -5.36 -4.90 14.18
C VAL A 71 -4.83 -3.61 14.82
N ALA A 72 -4.00 -2.86 14.11
CA ALA A 72 -3.49 -1.57 14.58
C ALA A 72 -4.63 -0.54 14.76
N GLY A 73 -5.50 -0.38 13.77
CA GLY A 73 -6.66 0.52 13.86
C GLY A 73 -7.68 0.09 14.93
N ALA A 74 -7.90 -1.21 15.09
CA ALA A 74 -8.76 -1.72 16.16
C ALA A 74 -8.20 -1.38 17.56
N ARG A 75 -6.88 -1.49 17.75
CA ARG A 75 -6.22 -1.08 19.01
C ARG A 75 -6.36 0.42 19.29
N GLU A 76 -6.26 1.26 18.27
CA GLU A 76 -6.43 2.72 18.41
C GLU A 76 -7.85 3.09 18.84
N LEU A 77 -8.86 2.35 18.36
CA LEU A 77 -10.26 2.46 18.79
C LEU A 77 -10.52 1.84 20.19
N GLY A 78 -9.48 1.37 20.88
CA GLY A 78 -9.58 0.73 22.21
C GLY A 78 -10.13 -0.70 22.17
N LEU A 79 -10.30 -1.28 20.98
CA LEU A 79 -10.79 -2.65 20.82
C LEU A 79 -9.66 -3.64 21.10
N LYS A 80 -9.98 -4.71 21.82
CA LYS A 80 -9.06 -5.79 22.16
C LYS A 80 -9.37 -7.02 21.30
N GLY A 81 -8.34 -7.84 21.06
CA GLY A 81 -8.52 -9.13 20.40
C GLY A 81 -9.50 -10.01 21.20
N ALA A 82 -10.31 -10.80 20.49
CA ALA A 82 -11.24 -11.73 21.12
C ALA A 82 -10.46 -12.80 21.89
N THR A 83 -10.68 -12.87 23.20
CA THR A 83 -10.22 -13.89 24.14
C THR A 83 -11.42 -14.54 24.81
N GLY A 84 -11.24 -15.72 25.40
CA GLY A 84 -12.35 -16.43 26.08
C GLY A 84 -13.06 -15.59 27.14
N ASP A 85 -12.34 -14.66 27.77
CA ASP A 85 -12.85 -13.78 28.83
C ASP A 85 -13.72 -12.63 28.30
N ASN A 86 -13.41 -12.09 27.12
CA ASN A 86 -14.15 -10.94 26.54
C ASN A 86 -15.15 -11.35 25.45
N THR A 87 -15.28 -12.65 25.18
CA THR A 87 -16.18 -13.21 24.16
C THR A 87 -17.43 -13.81 24.82
N VAL A 88 -18.59 -13.57 24.22
CA VAL A 88 -19.90 -14.02 24.70
C VAL A 88 -20.50 -14.98 23.68
N THR A 89 -20.73 -16.24 24.06
CA THR A 89 -21.31 -17.24 23.17
C THR A 89 -22.84 -17.13 23.13
N LEU A 90 -23.38 -16.98 21.92
CA LEU A 90 -24.81 -16.96 21.62
C LEU A 90 -25.23 -18.27 20.96
N VAL A 91 -26.34 -18.84 21.40
CA VAL A 91 -26.93 -20.06 20.84
C VAL A 91 -28.27 -19.69 20.21
N ARG A 92 -28.48 -20.11 18.97
CA ARG A 92 -29.76 -19.96 18.28
C ARG A 92 -30.64 -21.17 18.61
N ALA A 93 -31.75 -20.92 19.28
CA ALA A 93 -32.75 -21.94 19.57
C ALA A 93 -33.55 -22.31 18.31
N LYS A 94 -34.21 -23.48 18.33
CA LYS A 94 -34.94 -24.04 17.17
C LYS A 94 -36.15 -23.19 16.73
N ASP A 95 -36.62 -22.32 17.61
CA ASP A 95 -37.66 -21.31 17.40
C ASP A 95 -37.14 -20.03 16.72
N GLY A 96 -35.84 -19.94 16.44
CA GLY A 96 -35.19 -18.78 15.82
C GLY A 96 -34.68 -17.73 16.82
N THR A 97 -34.96 -17.90 18.12
CA THR A 97 -34.56 -16.96 19.17
C THR A 97 -33.06 -17.08 19.46
N VAL A 98 -32.37 -15.94 19.62
CA VAL A 98 -30.95 -15.91 19.99
C VAL A 98 -30.83 -15.65 21.49
N ALA A 99 -30.30 -16.62 22.22
CA ALA A 99 -30.08 -16.52 23.65
C ALA A 99 -28.60 -16.73 24.00
N LEU A 100 -28.17 -16.18 25.14
CA LEU A 100 -26.85 -16.48 25.70
C LEU A 100 -26.76 -17.99 26.00
N SER A 101 -25.61 -18.59 25.75
CA SER A 101 -25.37 -19.98 26.17
C SER A 101 -25.48 -20.09 27.70
N GLU A 102 -25.93 -21.23 28.22
CA GLU A 102 -26.07 -21.44 29.67
C GLU A 102 -24.73 -21.26 30.41
N GLU A 103 -23.63 -21.66 29.80
CA GLU A 103 -22.27 -21.45 30.31
C GLU A 103 -21.92 -19.95 30.36
N THR A 104 -22.28 -19.19 29.32
CA THR A 104 -22.06 -17.74 29.28
C THR A 104 -22.91 -17.02 30.33
N LYS A 105 -24.18 -17.43 30.51
CA LYS A 105 -25.08 -16.86 31.53
C LYS A 105 -24.54 -17.11 32.93
N ALA A 106 -24.09 -18.34 33.22
CA ALA A 106 -23.53 -18.70 34.51
C ALA A 106 -22.27 -17.88 34.82
N ARG A 107 -21.41 -17.66 33.83
CA ARG A 107 -20.19 -16.86 34.00
C ARG A 107 -20.49 -15.38 34.26
N ILE A 108 -21.42 -14.77 33.52
CA ILE A 108 -21.85 -13.38 33.73
C ILE A 108 -22.46 -13.20 35.13
N ALA A 109 -23.29 -14.16 35.57
CA ALA A 109 -23.88 -14.12 36.90
C ALA A 109 -22.82 -14.22 38.01
N ALA A 110 -21.82 -15.09 37.84
CA ALA A 110 -20.71 -15.22 38.78
C ALA A 110 -19.85 -13.94 38.86
N GLU A 111 -19.56 -13.30 37.72
CA GLU A 111 -18.84 -12.03 37.68
C GLU A 111 -19.63 -10.87 38.30
N ALA A 112 -20.95 -10.82 38.07
CA ALA A 112 -21.84 -9.83 38.68
C ALA A 112 -21.87 -9.96 40.22
N ALA A 113 -21.93 -11.19 40.73
CA ALA A 113 -21.87 -11.48 42.17
C ALA A 113 -20.52 -11.04 42.76
N ALA A 114 -19.40 -11.36 42.10
CA ALA A 114 -18.08 -10.94 42.53
C ALA A 114 -17.89 -9.41 42.52
N GLN A 115 -18.47 -8.70 41.55
CA GLN A 115 -18.46 -7.23 41.51
C GLN A 115 -19.31 -6.63 42.64
N ALA A 116 -20.47 -7.20 42.95
CA ALA A 116 -21.32 -6.75 44.05
C ALA A 116 -20.60 -6.87 45.40
N GLU A 117 -19.91 -7.99 45.64
CA GLU A 117 -19.10 -8.17 46.85
C GLU A 117 -17.94 -7.17 46.94
N ARG A 118 -17.24 -6.90 45.82
CA ARG A 118 -16.15 -5.92 45.77
C ARG A 118 -16.66 -4.52 46.06
N ARG A 119 -17.82 -4.14 45.53
CA ARG A 119 -18.48 -2.84 45.81
C ARG A 119 -18.89 -2.73 47.28
N ALA A 120 -19.50 -3.76 47.85
CA ALA A 120 -19.86 -3.80 49.26
C ALA A 120 -18.62 -3.68 50.17
N LYS A 121 -17.52 -4.36 49.84
CA LYS A 121 -16.24 -4.25 50.57
C LYS A 121 -15.64 -2.84 50.46
N LEU A 122 -15.67 -2.23 49.29
CA LEU A 122 -15.21 -0.85 49.06
C LEU A 122 -16.05 0.18 49.82
N GLU A 123 -17.37 0.03 49.83
CA GLU A 123 -18.29 0.90 50.59
C GLU A 123 -18.09 0.75 52.09
N ALA A 124 -17.93 -0.48 52.59
CA ALA A 124 -17.61 -0.74 53.99
C ALA A 124 -16.25 -0.14 54.40
N GLN A 125 -15.25 -0.18 53.52
CA GLN A 125 -13.95 0.47 53.75
C GLN A 125 -14.04 2.00 53.72
N ARG A 126 -14.82 2.58 52.79
CA ARG A 126 -15.08 4.03 52.73
C ARG A 126 -15.79 4.52 53.99
N ALA A 127 -16.80 3.78 54.47
CA ALA A 127 -17.51 4.09 55.70
C ALA A 127 -16.60 4.01 56.94
N LYS A 128 -15.70 3.01 57.01
CA LYS A 128 -14.71 2.90 58.10
C LYS A 128 -13.69 4.05 58.07
N ARG A 129 -13.24 4.49 56.88
CA ARG A 129 -12.33 5.64 56.74
C ARG A 129 -12.99 6.97 57.13
N GLN A 130 -14.24 7.19 56.76
CA GLN A 130 -14.99 8.39 57.15
C GLN A 130 -15.24 8.47 58.66
N ARG A 131 -15.46 7.34 59.34
CA ARG A 131 -15.60 7.31 60.81
C ARG A 131 -14.28 7.58 61.54
N ARG A 132 -13.14 7.21 60.98
CA ARG A 132 -11.81 7.50 61.55
C ARG A 132 -11.33 8.93 61.33
N ALA A 133 -11.83 9.63 60.31
CA ALA A 133 -11.49 11.03 60.04
C ALA A 133 -12.37 12.04 60.81
N LYS A 134 -13.40 11.56 61.52
CA LYS A 134 -14.37 12.37 62.26
C LYS A 134 -14.26 12.17 63.79
N SER A 135 -13.25 11.43 64.23
CA SER A 135 -12.79 11.27 65.61
C SER A 135 -11.40 11.87 65.72
#